data_AF-A0AAW5LAH4-F1
#
_entry.id   AF-A0AAW5LAH4-F1
#
_cell.length_a   1.000
_cell.length_b   1.000
_cell.length_c   1.000
_cell.angle_alpha   90.00
_cell.angle_beta   90.00
_cell.angle_gamma   90.00
#
_symmetry.space_group_name_H-M   'P 1'
#
loop_
_entity.id
_entity.type
_entity.pdbx_description
1 polymer ?
#
loop_
_entity_poly.entity_id
_entity_poly.type
_entity_poly.pdbx_seq_one_letter_code
_entity_poly.pdbx_strand_id
1 'polypeptide(L)'
;MQNSLHPYAVDGTIIHGNTRENVVLLIYTHNAEIAENHIRIYAQQHQLRLSYQFRPQPFELYLQHHANPDFISPLTTLSTTLSENNPFIIFNPNQYQENEKSIDPSLTKETFLLREEDEYSPFLFQPIPRSMKLHLWQGNSESQCYAIVNAAVSFWFPRHFEVDGIRYECLFKGEEAEKRKKVAPYLLHLPENHPVVEQLCSVPPKPQEDGEQHWHKNFGFFFRSSADFETLLHHFRKFIYMNTYDDRLLYFRFYDPIVLEEYFDFLQHYPRKLSTFWGKGLIDSFILPKQQNAVCYTPNIDFSQVEPAKKQFDQFEMKKMIAKKDQKLLARLVEELVGNYPYFLDKYSQKEIENVVQYYYQMGKKYGFYETTTLGFLSLATLFYGETVDRLDPERIITKLLTLSYLSEQEKIYYIQQRLDVLEQQKQINNYFKEVD
;
A
#
# COMPACT_ATOMS: atom_id res chain seq x y z
N MET A 1 -30.49 40.71 -15.82
CA MET A 1 -29.85 40.99 -14.51
C MET A 1 -29.56 39.63 -13.90
N GLN A 2 -28.34 39.16 -13.61
CA GLN A 2 -27.00 39.76 -13.56
C GLN A 2 -26.12 39.20 -14.70
N ASN A 3 -25.44 40.08 -15.43
CA ASN A 3 -24.53 39.72 -16.54
C ASN A 3 -23.06 39.74 -16.08
N SER A 4 -22.82 39.40 -14.81
CA SER A 4 -21.49 39.38 -14.21
C SER A 4 -20.88 37.99 -14.35
N LEU A 5 -19.59 37.94 -14.62
CA LEU A 5 -18.83 36.69 -14.63
C LEU A 5 -18.68 36.19 -13.20
N HIS A 6 -18.91 34.90 -13.01
CA HIS A 6 -18.74 34.24 -11.72
C HIS A 6 -18.13 32.84 -11.91
N PRO A 7 -17.49 32.29 -10.87
CA PRO A 7 -17.01 30.92 -10.91
C PRO A 7 -18.16 29.90 -10.97
N TYR A 8 -18.00 28.91 -11.85
CA TYR A 8 -18.78 27.70 -11.96
C TYR A 8 -17.85 26.49 -11.76
N ALA A 9 -18.41 25.38 -11.29
CA ALA A 9 -17.66 24.13 -11.11
C ALA A 9 -18.44 22.89 -11.55
N VAL A 10 -17.70 21.85 -11.94
CA VAL A 10 -18.24 20.54 -12.26
C VAL A 10 -17.18 19.45 -12.07
N ASP A 11 -17.59 18.27 -11.62
CA ASP A 11 -16.74 17.08 -11.62
C ASP A 11 -16.57 16.56 -13.05
N GLY A 12 -15.33 16.27 -13.41
CA GLY A 12 -14.96 15.70 -14.70
C GLY A 12 -13.97 14.57 -14.57
N THR A 13 -13.69 13.95 -15.70
CA THR A 13 -12.69 12.90 -15.86
C THR A 13 -11.87 13.19 -17.10
N ILE A 14 -10.54 13.20 -16.96
CA ILE A 14 -9.59 13.25 -18.07
C ILE A 14 -9.14 11.82 -18.39
N ILE A 15 -9.11 11.48 -19.67
CA ILE A 15 -8.77 10.15 -20.17
C ILE A 15 -7.43 10.20 -20.91
N HIS A 16 -6.43 9.47 -20.39
CA HIS A 16 -5.11 9.33 -21.00
C HIS A 16 -4.84 7.86 -21.34
N GLY A 17 -5.05 7.48 -22.60
CA GLY A 17 -4.96 6.07 -23.00
C GLY A 17 -5.95 5.20 -22.22
N ASN A 18 -5.45 4.33 -21.34
CA ASN A 18 -6.26 3.47 -20.47
C ASN A 18 -6.46 4.02 -19.06
N THR A 19 -5.85 5.17 -18.71
CA THR A 19 -6.03 5.79 -17.39
C THR A 19 -7.13 6.84 -17.41
N ARG A 20 -7.80 6.98 -16.28
CA ARG A 20 -8.83 7.98 -16.02
C ARG A 20 -8.45 8.74 -14.76
N GLU A 21 -8.53 10.06 -14.82
CA GLU A 21 -8.23 10.94 -13.70
C GLU A 21 -9.43 11.82 -13.41
N ASN A 22 -9.96 11.70 -12.19
CA ASN A 22 -11.03 12.57 -11.72
C ASN A 22 -10.44 13.96 -11.47
N VAL A 23 -11.16 14.98 -11.92
CA VAL A 23 -10.78 16.39 -11.81
C VAL A 23 -12.00 17.23 -11.45
N VAL A 24 -11.77 18.41 -10.88
CA VAL A 24 -12.78 19.45 -10.75
C VAL A 24 -12.46 20.54 -11.74
N LEU A 25 -13.40 20.86 -12.62
CA LEU A 25 -13.24 21.91 -13.61
C LEU A 25 -13.81 23.20 -13.03
N LEU A 26 -13.00 24.24 -12.98
CA LEU A 26 -13.39 25.56 -12.53
C LEU A 26 -13.46 26.50 -13.73
N ILE A 27 -14.59 27.18 -13.92
CA ILE A 27 -14.88 27.99 -15.11
C ILE A 27 -15.38 29.37 -14.70
N TYR A 28 -14.76 30.43 -15.23
CA TYR A 28 -15.21 31.80 -15.04
C TYR A 28 -16.14 32.22 -16.17
N THR A 29 -17.44 32.33 -15.90
CA THR A 29 -18.43 32.57 -16.96
C THR A 29 -19.73 33.17 -16.46
N HIS A 30 -20.64 33.51 -17.37
CA HIS A 30 -21.94 34.11 -17.04
C HIS A 30 -23.00 33.06 -16.68
N ASN A 31 -22.98 31.90 -17.33
CA ASN A 31 -23.99 30.85 -17.14
C ASN A 31 -23.45 29.45 -17.48
N ALA A 32 -24.21 28.43 -17.10
CA ALA A 32 -23.84 27.03 -17.30
C ALA A 32 -23.68 26.62 -18.78
N GLU A 33 -24.47 27.19 -19.70
CA GLU A 33 -24.39 26.86 -21.13
C GLU A 33 -23.08 27.36 -21.75
N ILE A 34 -22.66 28.57 -21.38
CA ILE A 34 -21.36 29.11 -21.78
C ILE A 34 -20.23 28.33 -21.10
N ALA A 35 -20.41 27.87 -19.85
CA ALA A 35 -19.46 27.00 -19.17
C ALA A 35 -19.18 25.71 -19.96
N GLU A 36 -20.22 25.02 -20.43
CA GLU A 36 -20.12 23.81 -21.27
C GLU A 36 -19.33 24.09 -22.55
N ASN A 37 -19.55 25.26 -23.17
CA ASN A 37 -18.80 25.68 -24.36
C ASN A 37 -17.31 25.94 -24.04
N HIS A 38 -16.98 26.58 -22.92
CA HIS A 38 -15.58 26.77 -22.49
C HIS A 38 -14.87 25.43 -22.28
N ILE A 39 -15.51 24.48 -21.60
CA ILE A 39 -14.95 23.13 -21.39
C ILE A 39 -14.62 22.48 -22.74
N ARG A 40 -15.54 22.54 -23.71
CA ARG A 40 -15.35 21.95 -25.05
C ARG A 40 -14.20 22.59 -25.81
N ILE A 41 -14.12 23.93 -25.82
CA ILE A 41 -13.05 24.68 -26.51
C ILE A 41 -11.70 24.36 -25.87
N TYR A 42 -11.60 24.40 -24.55
CA TYR A 42 -10.37 24.10 -23.83
C TYR A 42 -9.89 22.66 -24.11
N ALA A 43 -10.80 21.69 -24.06
CA ALA A 43 -10.48 20.29 -24.36
C ALA A 43 -9.95 20.11 -25.80
N GLN A 44 -10.51 20.83 -26.78
CA GLN A 44 -10.03 20.79 -28.17
C GLN A 44 -8.65 21.45 -28.32
N GLN A 45 -8.45 22.63 -27.76
CA GLN A 45 -7.18 23.38 -27.84
C GLN A 45 -6.02 22.59 -27.23
N HIS A 46 -6.26 21.90 -26.12
CA HIS A 46 -5.25 21.13 -25.39
C HIS A 46 -5.25 19.63 -25.73
N GLN A 47 -6.04 19.20 -26.73
CA GLN A 47 -6.15 17.79 -27.16
C GLN A 47 -6.50 16.84 -26.01
N LEU A 48 -7.31 17.30 -25.05
CA LEU A 48 -7.73 16.53 -23.88
C LEU A 48 -9.00 15.74 -24.20
N ARG A 49 -9.01 14.47 -23.79
CA ARG A 49 -10.25 13.68 -23.72
C ARG A 49 -10.90 13.88 -22.37
N LEU A 50 -11.83 14.82 -22.31
CA LEU A 50 -12.54 15.22 -21.09
C LEU A 50 -14.00 14.77 -21.16
N SER A 51 -14.48 14.17 -20.08
CA SER A 51 -15.88 13.75 -19.91
C SER A 51 -16.42 14.21 -18.55
N TYR A 52 -17.70 14.55 -18.47
CA TYR A 52 -18.38 14.93 -17.23
C TYR A 52 -19.86 14.55 -17.33
N GLN A 53 -20.53 14.31 -16.20
CA GLN A 53 -21.91 13.79 -16.18
C GLN A 53 -22.97 14.87 -15.87
N PHE A 54 -22.63 15.84 -15.03
CA PHE A 54 -23.57 16.85 -14.54
C PHE A 54 -23.36 18.21 -15.20
N ARG A 55 -24.39 19.05 -15.22
CA ARG A 55 -24.21 20.44 -15.68
C ARG A 55 -23.30 21.23 -14.72
N PRO A 56 -22.45 22.13 -15.24
CA PRO A 56 -21.73 23.08 -14.39
C PRO A 56 -22.68 23.90 -13.53
N GLN A 57 -22.37 24.00 -12.25
CA GLN A 57 -23.16 24.74 -11.27
C GLN A 57 -22.40 25.99 -10.80
N PRO A 58 -23.10 27.05 -10.36
CA PRO A 58 -22.47 28.14 -9.63
C PRO A 58 -21.60 27.60 -8.50
N PHE A 59 -20.38 28.12 -8.34
CA PHE A 59 -19.35 27.52 -7.49
C PHE A 59 -19.82 27.29 -6.04
N GLU A 60 -20.54 28.24 -5.45
CA GLU A 60 -21.10 28.09 -4.09
C GLU A 60 -22.08 26.92 -3.96
N LEU A 61 -22.91 26.68 -4.98
CA LEU A 61 -23.84 25.53 -4.98
C LEU A 61 -23.09 24.22 -5.15
N TYR A 62 -22.05 24.20 -5.98
CA TYR A 62 -21.17 23.04 -6.12
C TYR A 62 -20.46 22.70 -4.80
N LEU A 63 -19.92 23.70 -4.09
CA LEU A 63 -19.28 23.50 -2.78
C LEU A 63 -20.22 22.88 -1.75
N GLN A 64 -21.51 23.24 -1.78
CA GLN A 64 -22.52 22.74 -0.84
C GLN A 64 -22.97 21.30 -1.12
N HIS A 65 -23.03 20.90 -2.39
CA HIS A 65 -23.69 19.64 -2.78
C HIS A 65 -22.76 18.57 -3.35
N HIS A 66 -21.60 18.94 -3.89
CA HIS A 66 -20.77 18.05 -4.69
C HIS A 66 -19.31 18.00 -4.26
N ALA A 67 -18.76 19.12 -3.77
CA ALA A 67 -17.35 19.18 -3.41
C ALA A 67 -17.01 18.21 -2.28
N ASN A 68 -15.89 17.50 -2.42
CA ASN A 68 -15.29 16.77 -1.31
C ASN A 68 -14.82 17.79 -0.24
N PRO A 69 -15.20 17.63 1.04
CA PRO A 69 -14.81 18.53 2.11
C PRO A 69 -13.30 18.83 2.19
N ASP A 70 -12.45 17.82 1.91
CA ASP A 70 -10.99 17.97 1.92
C ASP A 70 -10.48 18.99 0.89
N PHE A 71 -11.26 19.24 -0.17
CA PHE A 71 -10.89 20.12 -1.27
C PHE A 71 -11.63 21.45 -1.28
N ILE A 72 -12.57 21.71 -0.36
CA ILE A 72 -13.29 22.99 -0.32
C ILE A 72 -12.32 24.15 -0.17
N SER A 73 -11.41 24.11 0.81
CA SER A 73 -10.43 25.19 1.01
C SER A 73 -9.52 25.43 -0.21
N PRO A 74 -8.84 24.42 -0.79
CA PRO A 74 -8.01 24.65 -1.96
C PRO A 74 -8.81 25.05 -3.21
N LEU A 75 -10.03 24.53 -3.41
CA LEU A 75 -10.90 24.95 -4.51
C LEU A 75 -11.30 26.42 -4.35
N THR A 76 -11.66 26.86 -3.15
CA THR A 76 -12.00 28.26 -2.88
C THR A 76 -10.82 29.18 -3.18
N THR A 77 -9.62 28.85 -2.69
CA THR A 77 -8.40 29.60 -3.00
C THR A 77 -8.17 29.68 -4.52
N LEU A 78 -8.26 28.54 -5.22
CA LEU A 78 -8.02 28.45 -6.66
C LEU A 78 -9.07 29.23 -7.46
N SER A 79 -10.33 29.23 -7.01
CA SER A 79 -11.42 29.97 -7.65
C SER A 79 -11.17 31.48 -7.69
N THR A 80 -10.40 32.04 -6.73
CA THR A 80 -10.06 33.48 -6.72
C THR A 80 -9.04 33.86 -7.80
N THR A 81 -8.34 32.88 -8.38
CA THR A 81 -7.37 33.10 -9.47
C THR A 81 -7.99 33.10 -10.86
N LEU A 82 -9.27 32.73 -10.95
CA LEU A 82 -10.05 32.79 -12.19
C LEU A 82 -10.27 34.24 -12.62
N SER A 83 -10.11 34.49 -13.92
CA SER A 83 -10.34 35.80 -14.52
C SER A 83 -10.68 35.66 -16.00
N GLU A 84 -11.00 36.75 -16.68
CA GLU A 84 -11.20 36.74 -18.14
C GLU A 84 -9.95 36.24 -18.90
N ASN A 85 -8.74 36.52 -18.39
CA ASN A 85 -7.48 36.07 -18.98
C ASN A 85 -7.11 34.62 -18.61
N ASN A 86 -7.71 34.09 -17.55
CA ASN A 86 -7.56 32.70 -17.12
C ASN A 86 -8.92 32.11 -16.74
N PRO A 87 -9.81 31.88 -17.72
CA PRO A 87 -11.21 31.58 -17.44
C PRO A 87 -11.44 30.09 -17.12
N PHE A 88 -10.41 29.26 -17.18
CA PHE A 88 -10.56 27.81 -17.04
C PHE A 88 -9.38 27.21 -16.27
N ILE A 89 -9.68 26.50 -15.19
CA ILE A 89 -8.68 25.81 -14.38
C ILE A 89 -9.13 24.36 -14.16
N ILE A 90 -8.18 23.43 -14.27
CA ILE A 90 -8.38 22.03 -13.91
C ILE A 90 -7.72 21.79 -12.57
N PHE A 91 -8.53 21.47 -11.55
CA PHE A 91 -8.02 20.98 -10.28
C PHE A 91 -7.95 19.45 -10.31
N ASN A 92 -6.75 18.89 -10.07
CA ASN A 92 -6.54 17.45 -9.96
C ASN A 92 -6.39 17.07 -8.48
N PRO A 93 -7.41 16.47 -7.85
CA PRO A 93 -7.37 16.03 -6.45
C PRO A 93 -6.17 15.14 -6.11
N ASN A 94 -5.85 14.16 -6.95
CA ASN A 94 -4.77 13.21 -6.68
C ASN A 94 -3.41 13.91 -6.72
N GLN A 95 -3.21 14.81 -7.68
CA GLN A 95 -1.99 15.60 -7.77
C GLN A 95 -1.87 16.59 -6.60
N TYR A 96 -2.98 17.20 -6.18
CA TYR A 96 -3.01 18.08 -5.02
C TYR A 96 -2.59 17.33 -3.76
N GLN A 97 -3.21 16.18 -3.46
CA GLN A 97 -2.86 15.35 -2.30
C GLN A 97 -1.42 14.85 -2.35
N GLU A 98 -0.92 14.44 -3.54
CA GLU A 98 0.47 14.05 -3.69
C GLU A 98 1.43 15.21 -3.38
N ASN A 99 1.02 16.45 -3.63
CA ASN A 99 1.83 17.65 -3.40
C ASN A 99 1.71 18.23 -1.98
N GLU A 100 0.81 17.73 -1.12
CA GLU A 100 0.69 18.14 0.29
C GLU A 100 1.84 17.62 1.18
N LYS A 101 3.06 17.55 0.63
CA LYS A 101 4.24 17.07 1.35
C LYS A 101 4.85 18.16 2.21
N SER A 102 5.25 17.82 3.43
CA SER A 102 6.17 18.63 4.20
C SER A 102 7.59 18.50 3.67
N ILE A 103 8.37 19.59 3.77
CA ILE A 103 9.80 19.61 3.42
C ILE A 103 10.55 18.62 4.31
N ASP A 104 10.35 18.75 5.62
CA ASP A 104 10.96 17.89 6.63
C ASP A 104 10.07 16.69 6.98
N PRO A 105 10.64 15.55 7.38
CA PRO A 105 9.86 14.41 7.84
C PRO A 105 9.14 14.70 9.16
N SER A 106 7.87 14.32 9.22
CA SER A 106 6.99 14.47 10.38
C SER A 106 7.23 13.42 11.46
N LEU A 107 8.04 12.39 11.19
CA LEU A 107 8.43 11.35 12.14
C LEU A 107 9.96 11.25 12.22
N THR A 108 10.48 11.04 13.42
CA THR A 108 11.82 10.47 13.61
C THR A 108 11.72 8.96 13.61
N LYS A 109 12.64 8.30 12.90
CA LYS A 109 12.80 6.85 12.87
C LYS A 109 14.14 6.48 13.51
N GLU A 110 14.07 5.83 14.65
CA GLU A 110 15.24 5.29 15.35
C GLU A 110 15.27 3.77 15.18
N THR A 111 16.44 3.20 14.89
CA THR A 111 16.65 1.75 14.90
C THR A 111 17.69 1.44 15.96
N PHE A 112 17.35 0.52 16.88
CA PHE A 112 18.23 0.13 17.98
C PHE A 112 18.21 -1.38 18.18
N LEU A 113 19.27 -1.91 18.78
CA LEU A 113 19.38 -3.33 19.07
C LEU A 113 18.34 -3.72 20.13
N LEU A 114 17.63 -4.84 19.92
CA LEU A 114 16.69 -5.33 20.92
C LEU A 114 17.40 -5.58 22.25
N ARG A 115 18.57 -6.23 22.20
CA ARG A 115 19.27 -6.75 23.37
C ARG A 115 20.77 -6.77 23.14
N GLU A 116 21.52 -6.23 24.08
CA GLU A 116 22.99 -6.28 24.10
C GLU A 116 23.49 -7.68 24.49
N GLU A 117 24.76 -7.99 24.18
CA GLU A 117 25.33 -9.33 24.45
C GLU A 117 25.30 -9.71 25.95
N ASP A 118 25.42 -8.74 26.87
CA ASP A 118 25.38 -8.97 28.32
C ASP A 118 23.99 -9.25 28.88
N GLU A 119 22.94 -9.00 28.08
CA GLU A 119 21.55 -9.13 28.50
C GLU A 119 20.94 -10.50 28.13
N TYR A 120 21.66 -11.35 27.39
CA TYR A 120 21.18 -12.69 27.04
C TYR A 120 21.17 -13.61 28.25
N SER A 121 20.09 -14.38 28.37
CA SER A 121 19.86 -15.29 29.49
C SER A 121 19.52 -16.70 29.02
N PRO A 122 19.89 -17.76 29.76
CA PRO A 122 19.53 -19.14 29.41
C PRO A 122 18.04 -19.46 29.64
N PHE A 123 17.25 -18.55 30.24
CA PHE A 123 15.82 -18.76 30.46
C PHE A 123 15.01 -18.69 29.17
N LEU A 124 13.92 -19.45 29.10
CA LEU A 124 13.00 -19.44 27.96
C LEU A 124 12.43 -18.03 27.72
N PHE A 125 11.96 -17.38 28.78
CA PHE A 125 11.58 -15.97 28.74
C PHE A 125 12.69 -15.15 29.36
N GLN A 126 13.28 -14.29 28.54
CA GLN A 126 14.38 -13.44 28.94
C GLN A 126 13.82 -12.15 29.53
N PRO A 127 14.47 -11.56 30.56
CA PRO A 127 14.05 -10.28 31.13
C PRO A 127 13.93 -9.21 30.05
N ILE A 128 12.98 -8.29 30.22
CA ILE A 128 12.78 -7.19 29.27
C ILE A 128 14.09 -6.39 29.09
N PRO A 129 14.62 -6.24 27.86
CA PRO A 129 15.86 -5.52 27.61
C PRO A 129 15.82 -4.07 28.08
N ARG A 130 16.97 -3.51 28.47
CA ARG A 130 17.13 -2.11 28.89
C ARG A 130 16.63 -1.15 27.82
N SER A 131 16.97 -1.41 26.55
CA SER A 131 16.54 -0.59 25.40
C SER A 131 15.01 -0.54 25.30
N MET A 132 14.33 -1.69 25.41
CA MET A 132 12.87 -1.74 25.40
C MET A 132 12.25 -1.04 26.61
N LYS A 133 12.81 -1.21 27.81
CA LYS A 133 12.31 -0.50 29.00
C LYS A 133 12.30 1.01 28.81
N LEU A 134 13.40 1.57 28.29
CA LEU A 134 13.54 3.00 28.01
C LEU A 134 12.49 3.53 27.01
N HIS A 135 12.12 2.72 26.02
CA HIS A 135 11.16 3.09 24.98
C HIS A 135 9.71 2.87 25.37
N LEU A 136 9.42 1.82 26.16
CA LEU A 136 8.06 1.43 26.54
C LEU A 136 7.55 2.15 27.79
N TRP A 137 8.43 2.41 28.77
CA TRP A 137 8.05 3.05 30.05
C TRP A 137 9.07 4.11 30.44
N GLN A 138 8.78 5.37 30.10
CA GLN A 138 9.55 6.50 30.62
C GLN A 138 9.00 6.85 32.01
N GLY A 139 9.75 6.48 33.04
CA GLY A 139 9.32 6.36 34.45
C GLY A 139 8.88 7.61 35.22
N ASN A 140 8.21 8.58 34.56
CA ASN A 140 7.44 9.68 35.15
C ASN A 140 6.33 10.18 34.20
N SER A 141 5.98 9.40 33.16
CA SER A 141 5.01 9.79 32.13
C SER A 141 3.61 9.29 32.47
N GLU A 142 2.57 10.09 32.18
CA GLU A 142 1.18 9.61 32.19
C GLU A 142 0.91 8.60 31.06
N SER A 143 1.80 8.50 30.07
CA SER A 143 1.69 7.56 28.97
C SER A 143 1.91 6.12 29.43
N GLN A 144 0.96 5.27 29.08
CA GLN A 144 0.98 3.84 29.32
C GLN A 144 1.52 3.09 28.10
N CYS A 145 1.94 1.85 28.31
CA CYS A 145 2.40 0.96 27.26
C CYS A 145 1.24 0.05 26.81
N TYR A 146 1.09 -0.06 25.49
CA TYR A 146 0.10 -0.92 24.86
C TYR A 146 0.75 -1.72 23.73
N ALA A 147 0.08 -2.78 23.29
CA ALA A 147 0.45 -3.50 22.09
C ALA A 147 -0.76 -3.84 21.22
N ILE A 148 -0.54 -3.88 19.92
CA ILE A 148 -1.41 -4.59 18.99
C ILE A 148 -0.75 -5.92 18.66
N VAL A 149 -1.41 -7.04 18.95
CA VAL A 149 -0.88 -8.40 18.71
C VAL A 149 -1.80 -9.17 17.78
N ASN A 150 -1.23 -9.72 16.71
CA ASN A 150 -1.90 -10.59 15.76
C ASN A 150 -2.00 -12.02 16.30
N ALA A 151 -3.21 -12.48 16.61
CA ALA A 151 -3.41 -13.84 17.12
C ALA A 151 -3.02 -14.94 16.12
N ALA A 152 -2.98 -14.64 14.81
CA ALA A 152 -2.57 -15.63 13.80
C ALA A 152 -1.12 -16.09 13.96
N VAL A 153 -0.30 -15.36 14.73
CA VAL A 153 1.14 -15.61 14.90
C VAL A 153 1.42 -16.75 15.89
N SER A 154 0.48 -17.06 16.77
CA SER A 154 0.65 -18.15 17.73
C SER A 154 -0.69 -18.80 18.08
N PHE A 155 -0.73 -20.13 18.09
CA PHE A 155 -1.93 -20.87 18.51
C PHE A 155 -2.32 -20.61 19.97
N TRP A 156 -1.39 -20.09 20.79
CA TRP A 156 -1.64 -19.69 22.17
C TRP A 156 -2.45 -18.40 22.28
N PHE A 157 -2.50 -17.57 21.24
CA PHE A 157 -3.27 -16.34 21.23
C PHE A 157 -4.72 -16.58 20.77
N PRO A 158 -5.71 -15.86 21.34
CA PRO A 158 -5.61 -14.90 22.44
C PRO A 158 -5.66 -15.55 23.84
N ARG A 159 -5.78 -16.88 23.94
CA ARG A 159 -6.02 -17.59 25.22
C ARG A 159 -4.97 -17.28 26.29
N HIS A 160 -3.72 -17.07 25.90
CA HIS A 160 -2.65 -16.75 26.83
C HIS A 160 -2.88 -15.42 27.57
N PHE A 161 -3.47 -14.42 26.90
CA PHE A 161 -3.74 -13.11 27.51
C PHE A 161 -4.73 -13.20 28.68
N GLU A 162 -5.66 -14.15 28.61
CA GLU A 162 -6.65 -14.42 29.66
C GLU A 162 -6.00 -15.03 30.92
N VAL A 163 -5.11 -16.01 30.72
CA VAL A 163 -4.37 -16.68 31.82
C VAL A 163 -3.50 -15.68 32.57
N ASP A 164 -2.92 -14.74 31.84
CA ASP A 164 -1.99 -13.74 32.34
C ASP A 164 -2.66 -12.53 33.00
N GLY A 165 -4.00 -12.45 33.01
CA GLY A 165 -4.74 -11.35 33.64
C GLY A 165 -4.54 -9.99 32.96
N ILE A 166 -4.12 -9.97 31.69
CA ILE A 166 -3.91 -8.76 30.91
C ILE A 166 -5.26 -8.25 30.42
N ARG A 167 -5.46 -6.93 30.43
CA ARG A 167 -6.60 -6.34 29.72
C ARG A 167 -6.35 -6.43 28.22
N TYR A 168 -7.17 -7.18 27.51
CA TYR A 168 -7.10 -7.33 26.05
C TYR A 168 -8.49 -7.24 25.40
N GLU A 169 -8.54 -6.76 24.17
CA GLU A 169 -9.78 -6.70 23.37
C GLU A 169 -9.52 -6.95 21.89
N CYS A 170 -10.43 -7.67 21.23
CA CYS A 170 -10.36 -7.95 19.79
C CYS A 170 -10.67 -6.67 18.99
N LEU A 171 -9.92 -6.38 17.93
CA LEU A 171 -10.27 -5.24 17.08
C LEU A 171 -11.52 -5.52 16.22
N PHE A 172 -11.89 -6.76 15.96
CA PHE A 172 -13.20 -7.04 15.36
C PHE A 172 -14.32 -6.87 16.39
N LYS A 173 -15.57 -6.77 15.92
CA LYS A 173 -16.78 -6.66 16.75
C LYS A 173 -17.79 -7.75 16.39
N GLY A 174 -18.61 -8.13 17.36
CA GLY A 174 -19.75 -9.02 17.16
C GLY A 174 -19.32 -10.39 16.61
N GLU A 175 -20.11 -10.93 15.69
CA GLU A 175 -19.90 -12.26 15.12
C GLU A 175 -18.54 -12.43 14.44
N GLU A 176 -18.00 -11.37 13.82
CA GLU A 176 -16.67 -11.41 13.20
C GLU A 176 -15.55 -11.58 14.23
N ALA A 177 -15.72 -11.05 15.45
CA ALA A 177 -14.75 -11.25 16.53
C ALA A 177 -14.66 -12.72 16.93
N GLU A 178 -15.80 -13.41 17.02
CA GLU A 178 -15.85 -14.84 17.34
C GLU A 178 -15.30 -15.70 16.20
N LYS A 179 -15.74 -15.45 14.96
CA LYS A 179 -15.26 -16.17 13.77
C LYS A 179 -13.76 -16.05 13.58
N ARG A 180 -13.20 -14.85 13.85
CA ARG A 180 -11.79 -14.53 13.65
C ARG A 180 -10.96 -14.59 14.92
N LYS A 181 -11.50 -15.12 16.02
CA LYS A 181 -10.85 -15.07 17.35
C LYS A 181 -9.38 -15.51 17.31
N LYS A 182 -9.05 -16.55 16.54
CA LYS A 182 -7.69 -17.11 16.42
C LYS A 182 -6.76 -16.38 15.43
N VAL A 183 -7.28 -15.45 14.64
CA VAL A 183 -6.53 -14.77 13.57
C VAL A 183 -6.70 -13.25 13.59
N ALA A 184 -7.40 -12.72 14.58
CA ALA A 184 -7.67 -11.31 14.74
C ALA A 184 -6.49 -10.58 15.42
N PRO A 185 -6.31 -9.29 15.14
CA PRO A 185 -5.49 -8.43 15.98
C PRO A 185 -6.23 -8.06 17.28
N TYR A 186 -5.47 -7.98 18.36
CA TYR A 186 -5.93 -7.63 19.71
C TYR A 186 -5.16 -6.42 20.24
N LEU A 187 -5.86 -5.52 20.92
CA LEU A 187 -5.26 -4.47 21.73
C LEU A 187 -5.00 -5.01 23.14
N LEU A 188 -3.80 -4.82 23.66
CA LEU A 188 -3.38 -5.20 25.00
C LEU A 188 -2.88 -3.97 25.76
N HIS A 189 -3.23 -3.85 27.05
CA HIS A 189 -2.58 -2.94 27.98
C HIS A 189 -1.43 -3.68 28.68
N LEU A 190 -0.22 -3.13 28.65
CA LEU A 190 0.99 -3.80 29.10
C LEU A 190 1.58 -3.11 30.35
N PRO A 191 1.32 -3.64 31.55
CA PRO A 191 1.97 -3.19 32.76
C PRO A 191 3.49 -3.34 32.67
N GLU A 192 4.21 -2.46 33.37
CA GLU A 192 5.66 -2.58 33.47
C GLU A 192 6.05 -3.92 34.13
N ASN A 193 7.06 -4.59 33.59
CA ASN A 193 7.58 -5.87 34.08
C ASN A 193 6.55 -7.03 34.07
N HIS A 194 5.55 -6.97 33.18
CA HIS A 194 4.59 -8.07 33.01
C HIS A 194 5.21 -9.25 32.22
N PRO A 195 4.98 -10.53 32.60
CA PRO A 195 5.54 -11.72 31.92
C PRO A 195 5.30 -11.78 30.41
N VAL A 196 4.13 -11.36 29.93
CA VAL A 196 3.84 -11.25 28.49
C VAL A 196 4.85 -10.40 27.73
N VAL A 197 5.41 -9.35 28.34
CA VAL A 197 6.37 -8.49 27.64
C VAL A 197 7.71 -9.20 27.53
N GLU A 198 8.11 -9.96 28.56
CA GLU A 198 9.28 -10.85 28.48
C GLU A 198 9.10 -11.87 27.37
N GLN A 199 7.92 -12.46 27.25
CA GLN A 199 7.57 -13.40 26.18
C GLN A 199 7.67 -12.75 24.79
N LEU A 200 7.08 -11.57 24.60
CA LEU A 200 7.11 -10.84 23.34
C LEU A 200 8.53 -10.38 22.95
N CYS A 201 9.35 -9.98 23.93
CA CYS A 201 10.73 -9.51 23.76
C CYS A 201 11.79 -10.64 23.80
N SER A 202 11.38 -11.90 23.87
CA SER A 202 12.29 -13.04 23.85
C SER A 202 12.59 -13.51 22.44
N VAL A 203 13.86 -13.87 22.20
CA VAL A 203 14.35 -14.42 20.94
C VAL A 203 14.79 -15.87 21.16
N PRO A 204 14.32 -16.84 20.35
CA PRO A 204 14.77 -18.22 20.46
C PRO A 204 16.21 -18.38 19.94
N PRO A 205 17.02 -19.29 20.52
CA PRO A 205 18.31 -19.69 19.94
C PRO A 205 18.18 -20.29 18.54
N LYS A 206 17.04 -20.95 18.28
CA LYS A 206 16.65 -21.46 16.95
C LYS A 206 15.18 -21.11 16.71
N PRO A 207 14.87 -20.26 15.71
CA PRO A 207 13.49 -19.93 15.37
C PRO A 207 12.64 -21.18 15.14
N GLN A 208 11.52 -21.27 15.86
CA GLN A 208 10.50 -22.30 15.68
C GLN A 208 9.17 -21.61 15.40
N GLU A 209 8.37 -22.16 14.49
CA GLU A 209 7.05 -21.62 14.16
C GLU A 209 6.11 -21.68 15.36
N ASP A 210 6.16 -22.75 16.17
CA ASP A 210 5.26 -22.97 17.31
C ASP A 210 5.82 -22.51 18.67
N GLY A 211 7.00 -21.89 18.71
CA GLY A 211 7.65 -21.48 19.96
C GLY A 211 6.88 -20.40 20.73
N GLU A 212 7.12 -20.28 22.03
CA GLU A 212 6.47 -19.27 22.88
C GLU A 212 7.17 -17.91 22.85
N GLN A 213 8.32 -17.80 22.20
CA GLN A 213 9.09 -16.58 22.03
C GLN A 213 8.69 -15.93 20.70
N HIS A 214 8.28 -14.67 20.71
CA HIS A 214 7.54 -14.09 19.57
C HIS A 214 8.27 -13.03 18.77
N TRP A 215 9.40 -12.50 19.26
CA TRP A 215 10.05 -11.35 18.63
C TRP A 215 10.36 -11.55 17.14
N HIS A 216 10.78 -12.76 16.75
CA HIS A 216 11.09 -13.11 15.35
C HIS A 216 9.87 -13.34 14.45
N LYS A 217 8.64 -13.34 15.00
CA LYS A 217 7.42 -13.78 14.30
C LYS A 217 6.53 -12.65 13.76
N ASN A 218 7.01 -11.40 13.73
CA ASN A 218 6.20 -10.23 13.35
C ASN A 218 4.84 -10.21 14.09
N PHE A 219 4.88 -10.44 15.40
CA PHE A 219 3.68 -10.66 16.20
C PHE A 219 2.72 -9.47 16.24
N GLY A 220 3.22 -8.27 15.94
CA GLY A 220 2.53 -7.04 16.24
C GLY A 220 3.51 -5.91 16.48
N PHE A 221 3.07 -4.93 17.27
CA PHE A 221 3.89 -3.81 17.68
C PHE A 221 3.47 -3.29 19.06
N PHE A 222 4.37 -2.53 19.68
CA PHE A 222 4.08 -1.74 20.87
C PHE A 222 3.82 -0.29 20.51
N PHE A 223 3.13 0.43 21.38
CA PHE A 223 2.97 1.87 21.27
C PHE A 223 2.73 2.48 22.65
N ARG A 224 2.97 3.79 22.76
CA ARG A 224 2.69 4.58 23.96
C ARG A 224 1.54 5.55 23.73
N SER A 225 0.73 5.74 24.76
CA SER A 225 -0.36 6.71 24.75
C SER A 225 -0.80 7.06 26.17
N SER A 226 -1.19 8.31 26.39
CA SER A 226 -1.88 8.76 27.61
C SER A 226 -3.40 8.53 27.58
N ALA A 227 -3.94 8.10 26.44
CA ALA A 227 -5.37 7.85 26.29
C ALA A 227 -5.83 6.57 26.99
N ASP A 228 -7.11 6.52 27.33
CA ASP A 228 -7.72 5.32 27.88
C ASP A 228 -7.87 4.21 26.83
N PHE A 229 -7.95 2.97 27.32
CA PHE A 229 -8.02 1.77 26.50
C PHE A 229 -9.20 1.76 25.52
N GLU A 230 -10.37 2.30 25.89
CA GLU A 230 -11.55 2.27 25.00
C GLU A 230 -11.39 3.26 23.84
N THR A 231 -10.81 4.42 24.12
CA THR A 231 -10.45 5.41 23.09
C THR A 231 -9.47 4.80 22.08
N LEU A 232 -8.43 4.11 22.56
CA LEU A 232 -7.45 3.42 21.72
C LEU A 232 -8.08 2.28 20.91
N LEU A 233 -8.91 1.46 21.56
CA LEU A 233 -9.63 0.38 20.89
C LEU A 233 -10.50 0.95 19.77
N HIS A 234 -11.29 1.99 20.04
CA HIS A 234 -12.12 2.64 19.05
C HIS A 234 -11.29 3.23 17.89
N HIS A 235 -10.14 3.82 18.19
CA HIS A 235 -9.22 4.36 17.18
C HIS A 235 -8.74 3.28 16.21
N PHE A 236 -8.08 2.23 16.68
CA PHE A 236 -7.52 1.18 15.82
C PHE A 236 -8.59 0.39 15.07
N ARG A 237 -9.79 0.21 15.64
CA ARG A 237 -10.91 -0.44 14.94
C ARG A 237 -11.31 0.28 13.65
N LYS A 238 -11.08 1.59 13.54
CA LYS A 238 -11.35 2.36 12.31
C LYS A 238 -10.43 1.96 11.16
N PHE A 239 -9.24 1.42 11.43
CA PHE A 239 -8.22 1.16 10.42
C PHE A 239 -8.21 -0.27 9.90
N ILE A 240 -9.01 -1.18 10.47
CA ILE A 240 -9.10 -2.57 9.96
C ILE A 240 -9.49 -2.58 8.48
N TYR A 241 -10.39 -1.68 8.10
CA TYR A 241 -10.78 -1.47 6.71
C TYR A 241 -10.59 0.00 6.33
N MET A 242 -9.99 0.20 5.16
CA MET A 242 -9.79 1.51 4.57
C MET A 242 -10.31 1.50 3.14
N ASN A 243 -11.01 2.56 2.76
CA ASN A 243 -11.39 2.78 1.37
C ASN A 243 -10.16 3.18 0.56
N THR A 244 -10.17 2.88 -0.72
CA THR A 244 -9.29 3.48 -1.72
C THR A 244 -9.93 4.73 -2.31
N TYR A 245 -9.15 5.49 -3.08
CA TYR A 245 -9.62 6.62 -3.89
C TYR A 245 -10.75 6.29 -4.87
N ASP A 246 -10.96 5.02 -5.20
CA ASP A 246 -12.03 4.50 -6.07
C ASP A 246 -13.07 3.67 -5.30
N ASP A 247 -13.24 3.95 -4.00
CA ASP A 247 -14.26 3.41 -3.10
C ASP A 247 -14.21 1.89 -2.88
N ARG A 248 -13.14 1.21 -3.29
CA ARG A 248 -12.90 -0.19 -2.92
C ARG A 248 -12.51 -0.26 -1.44
N LEU A 249 -13.12 -1.21 -0.73
CA LEU A 249 -12.78 -1.48 0.67
C LEU A 249 -11.62 -2.47 0.74
N LEU A 250 -10.48 -2.04 1.28
CA LEU A 250 -9.32 -2.91 1.51
C LEU A 250 -9.18 -3.27 2.99
N TYR A 251 -8.81 -4.53 3.24
CA TYR A 251 -8.39 -5.00 4.55
C TYR A 251 -6.96 -4.55 4.82
N PHE A 252 -6.78 -3.59 5.74
CA PHE A 252 -5.47 -3.03 6.05
C PHE A 252 -4.85 -3.76 7.24
N ARG A 253 -3.84 -4.59 6.95
CA ARG A 253 -3.09 -5.36 7.94
C ARG A 253 -2.05 -4.50 8.69
N PHE A 254 -2.45 -3.34 9.20
CA PHE A 254 -1.55 -2.42 9.92
C PHE A 254 -0.92 -3.04 11.18
N TYR A 255 -1.51 -4.11 11.70
CA TYR A 255 -0.99 -4.88 12.84
C TYR A 255 0.22 -5.75 12.49
N ASP A 256 0.56 -5.87 11.21
CA ASP A 256 1.80 -6.52 10.76
C ASP A 256 2.93 -5.47 10.77
N PRO A 257 3.99 -5.64 11.58
CA PRO A 257 5.03 -4.61 11.75
C PRO A 257 5.74 -4.27 10.45
N ILE A 258 5.87 -5.21 9.49
CA ILE A 258 6.46 -4.91 8.18
C ILE A 258 5.54 -3.98 7.39
N VAL A 259 4.23 -4.26 7.38
CA VAL A 259 3.25 -3.43 6.68
C VAL A 259 3.21 -2.02 7.30
N LEU A 260 3.26 -1.93 8.63
CA LEU A 260 3.23 -0.65 9.32
C LEU A 260 4.51 0.17 9.12
N GLU A 261 5.69 -0.47 9.18
CA GLU A 261 6.96 0.20 8.89
C GLU A 261 6.96 0.78 7.47
N GLU A 262 6.54 -0.02 6.48
CA GLU A 262 6.46 0.44 5.09
C GLU A 262 5.46 1.59 4.91
N TYR A 263 4.35 1.58 5.66
CA TYR A 263 3.36 2.65 5.65
C TYR A 263 3.90 3.95 6.26
N PHE A 264 4.58 3.90 7.40
CA PHE A 264 5.18 5.08 8.02
C PHE A 264 6.36 5.65 7.23
N ASP A 265 7.25 4.79 6.71
CA ASP A 265 8.36 5.23 5.85
C ASP A 265 7.84 5.97 4.61
N PHE A 266 6.73 5.50 4.07
CA PHE A 266 6.08 6.13 2.93
C PHE A 266 5.45 7.49 3.31
N LEU A 267 4.79 7.54 4.46
CA LEU A 267 4.01 8.71 4.89
C LEU A 267 4.82 9.76 5.65
N GLN A 268 6.13 9.59 5.86
CA GLN A 268 6.94 10.50 6.68
C GLN A 268 6.83 11.98 6.28
N HIS A 269 6.54 12.29 5.00
CA HIS A 269 6.34 13.65 4.50
C HIS A 269 4.87 14.07 4.37
N TYR A 270 3.90 13.29 4.85
CA TYR A 270 2.46 13.57 4.70
C TYR A 270 1.80 13.76 6.07
N PRO A 271 1.97 14.94 6.71
CA PRO A 271 1.57 15.17 8.09
C PRO A 271 0.08 14.95 8.34
N ARG A 272 -0.80 15.30 7.39
CA ARG A 272 -2.26 15.10 7.54
C ARG A 272 -2.65 13.62 7.56
N LYS A 273 -2.00 12.80 6.73
CA LYS A 273 -2.19 11.34 6.70
C LYS A 273 -1.69 10.69 7.98
N LEU A 274 -0.50 11.10 8.45
CA LEU A 274 0.03 10.65 9.72
C LEU A 274 -0.87 11.07 10.89
N SER A 275 -1.29 12.34 10.97
CA SER A 275 -2.24 12.83 11.99
C SER A 275 -3.50 11.96 12.05
N THR A 276 -4.02 11.53 10.89
CA THR A 276 -5.17 10.61 10.80
C THR A 276 -4.89 9.29 11.51
N PHE A 277 -3.77 8.62 11.19
CA PHE A 277 -3.42 7.32 11.77
C PHE A 277 -2.95 7.41 13.23
N TRP A 278 -2.29 8.51 13.61
CA TRP A 278 -1.80 8.80 14.95
C TRP A 278 -2.89 9.39 15.87
N GLY A 279 -4.12 9.54 15.36
CA GLY A 279 -5.28 9.97 16.14
C GLY A 279 -5.22 11.41 16.61
N LYS A 280 -4.63 12.32 15.82
CA LYS A 280 -4.45 13.74 16.16
C LYS A 280 -3.64 13.91 17.47
N GLY A 281 -2.56 13.13 17.60
CA GLY A 281 -1.70 13.12 18.80
C GLY A 281 -2.16 12.18 19.90
N LEU A 282 -3.04 11.22 19.59
CA LEU A 282 -3.47 10.17 20.54
C LEU A 282 -2.32 9.23 20.91
N ILE A 283 -1.36 9.04 20.01
CA ILE A 283 -0.26 8.09 20.14
C ILE A 283 1.04 8.86 20.25
N ASP A 284 1.88 8.51 21.23
CA ASP A 284 3.15 9.20 21.50
C ASP A 284 4.29 8.59 20.67
N SER A 285 4.30 7.27 20.52
CA SER A 285 5.32 6.54 19.76
C SER A 285 4.83 5.16 19.34
N PHE A 286 5.45 4.60 18.30
CA PHE A 286 5.31 3.19 17.91
C PHE A 286 6.67 2.50 18.00
N ILE A 287 6.70 1.26 18.48
CA ILE A 287 7.90 0.42 18.54
C ILE A 287 7.60 -0.91 17.83
N LEU A 288 8.30 -1.15 16.73
CA LEU A 288 8.09 -2.30 15.84
C LEU A 288 9.24 -3.31 15.99
N PRO A 289 8.97 -4.61 16.15
CA PRO A 289 9.99 -5.65 16.06
C PRO A 289 10.63 -5.70 14.67
N LYS A 290 11.96 -5.84 14.59
CA LYS A 290 12.70 -5.93 13.33
C LYS A 290 13.94 -6.83 13.45
N GLN A 291 13.75 -8.14 13.27
CA GLN A 291 14.83 -9.14 13.41
C GLN A 291 15.51 -9.01 14.78
N GLN A 292 16.81 -8.76 14.86
CA GLN A 292 17.54 -8.54 16.12
C GLN A 292 17.40 -7.10 16.67
N ASN A 293 16.75 -6.22 15.92
CA ASN A 293 16.55 -4.81 16.25
C ASN A 293 15.08 -4.52 16.56
N ALA A 294 14.85 -3.31 17.05
CA ALA A 294 13.55 -2.64 17.08
C ALA A 294 13.62 -1.33 16.30
N VAL A 295 12.48 -0.89 15.79
CA VAL A 295 12.33 0.43 15.16
C VAL A 295 11.34 1.25 15.97
N CYS A 296 11.76 2.42 16.44
CA CYS A 296 10.89 3.39 17.09
C CYS A 296 10.53 4.54 16.14
N TYR A 297 9.25 4.86 16.04
CA TYR A 297 8.76 6.08 15.42
C TYR A 297 8.23 7.04 16.49
N THR A 298 8.65 8.30 16.41
CA THR A 298 8.16 9.40 17.24
C THR A 298 7.77 10.60 16.37
N PRO A 299 6.67 11.32 16.67
CA PRO A 299 6.32 12.54 15.96
C PRO A 299 7.37 13.64 16.18
N ASN A 300 7.77 14.31 15.10
CA ASN A 300 8.61 15.52 15.15
C ASN A 300 7.80 16.81 15.16
N ILE A 301 6.49 16.68 14.95
CA ILE A 301 5.52 17.78 14.94
C ILE A 301 4.36 17.42 15.86
N ASP A 302 3.67 18.43 16.37
CA ASP A 302 2.46 18.23 17.16
C ASP A 302 1.28 17.89 16.24
N PHE A 303 0.94 16.61 16.13
CA PHE A 303 -0.21 16.16 15.34
C PHE A 303 -1.55 16.69 15.87
N SER A 304 -1.63 17.18 17.12
CA SER A 304 -2.85 17.81 17.62
C SER A 304 -3.21 19.11 16.89
N GLN A 305 -2.21 19.76 16.28
CA GLN A 305 -2.35 20.98 15.48
C GLN A 305 -2.47 20.71 13.98
N VAL A 306 -2.43 19.44 13.55
CA VAL A 306 -2.51 19.05 12.14
C VAL A 306 -3.90 18.53 11.84
N GLU A 307 -4.60 19.20 10.92
CA GLU A 307 -5.91 18.74 10.44
C GLU A 307 -5.79 17.38 9.73
N PRO A 308 -6.50 16.34 10.20
CA PRO A 308 -6.47 15.01 9.58
C PRO A 308 -6.90 15.04 8.11
N ALA A 309 -6.36 14.12 7.33
CA ALA A 309 -6.86 13.81 6.00
C ALA A 309 -8.02 12.80 6.09
N LYS A 310 -8.78 12.65 5.00
CA LYS A 310 -9.70 11.52 4.89
C LYS A 310 -8.98 10.19 5.06
N LYS A 311 -9.54 9.33 5.89
CA LYS A 311 -9.08 7.96 6.17
C LYS A 311 -9.32 7.05 4.95
N GLN A 312 -8.41 7.10 3.99
CA GLN A 312 -8.42 6.29 2.77
C GLN A 312 -6.99 6.14 2.22
N PHE A 313 -6.80 5.19 1.30
CA PHE A 313 -5.61 5.11 0.45
C PHE A 313 -5.82 5.92 -0.83
N ASP A 314 -5.07 7.01 -0.99
CA ASP A 314 -5.14 7.83 -2.18
C ASP A 314 -4.47 7.14 -3.38
N GLN A 315 -4.77 7.63 -4.59
CA GLN A 315 -4.29 7.02 -5.82
C GLN A 315 -2.75 6.95 -5.89
N PHE A 316 -2.05 8.01 -5.44
CA PHE A 316 -0.60 8.04 -5.46
C PHE A 316 0.01 7.03 -4.48
N GLU A 317 -0.61 6.81 -3.32
CA GLU A 317 -0.22 5.79 -2.35
C GLU A 317 -0.35 4.40 -2.99
N MET A 318 -1.53 4.11 -3.54
CA MET A 318 -1.81 2.84 -4.20
C MET A 318 -0.86 2.55 -5.36
N LYS A 319 -0.60 3.54 -6.23
CA LYS A 319 0.35 3.41 -7.35
C LYS A 319 1.74 3.02 -6.85
N LYS A 320 2.24 3.67 -5.80
CA LYS A 320 3.57 3.38 -5.25
C LYS A 320 3.63 2.04 -4.50
N MET A 321 2.61 1.70 -3.72
CA MET A 321 2.51 0.41 -3.04
C MET A 321 2.48 -0.76 -4.04
N ILE A 322 1.68 -0.65 -5.11
CA ILE A 322 1.62 -1.65 -6.19
C ILE A 322 2.97 -1.75 -6.88
N ALA A 323 3.59 -0.63 -7.28
CA ALA A 323 4.88 -0.65 -7.95
C ALA A 323 5.99 -1.31 -7.11
N LYS A 324 6.04 -1.02 -5.80
CA LYS A 324 6.99 -1.66 -4.86
C LYS A 324 6.73 -3.16 -4.72
N LYS A 325 5.45 -3.56 -4.62
CA LYS A 325 5.08 -4.99 -4.55
C LYS A 325 5.46 -5.72 -5.84
N ASP A 326 5.15 -5.14 -6.99
CA ASP A 326 5.49 -5.70 -8.30
C ASP A 326 7.00 -5.86 -8.44
N GLN A 327 7.80 -4.85 -8.04
CA GLN A 327 9.26 -4.95 -8.05
C GLN A 327 9.77 -6.15 -7.24
N LYS A 328 9.24 -6.38 -6.03
CA LYS A 328 9.61 -7.54 -5.19
C LYS A 328 9.22 -8.86 -5.85
N LEU A 329 8.03 -8.94 -6.43
CA LEU A 329 7.55 -10.16 -7.12
C LEU A 329 8.40 -10.50 -8.34
N LEU A 330 8.78 -9.48 -9.14
CA LEU A 330 9.61 -9.68 -10.32
C LEU A 330 11.05 -10.07 -9.94
N ALA A 331 11.62 -9.48 -8.89
CA ALA A 331 12.93 -9.87 -8.38
C ALA A 331 12.93 -11.34 -7.90
N ARG A 332 11.92 -11.73 -7.12
CA ARG A 332 11.74 -13.12 -6.68
C ARG A 332 11.57 -14.09 -7.86
N LEU A 333 10.82 -13.70 -8.89
CA LEU A 333 10.68 -14.53 -10.09
C LEU A 333 12.03 -14.75 -10.78
N VAL A 334 12.87 -13.71 -10.88
CA VAL A 334 14.24 -13.85 -11.42
C VAL A 334 15.09 -14.81 -10.56
N GLU A 335 15.03 -14.69 -9.24
CA GLU A 335 15.71 -15.60 -8.31
C GLU A 335 15.23 -17.05 -8.49
N GLU A 336 13.93 -17.27 -8.61
CA GLU A 336 13.35 -18.61 -8.84
C GLU A 336 13.77 -19.18 -10.20
N LEU A 337 13.82 -18.37 -11.26
CA LEU A 337 14.30 -18.80 -12.58
C LEU A 337 15.77 -19.23 -12.54
N VAL A 338 16.64 -18.41 -11.94
CA VAL A 338 18.08 -18.71 -11.81
C VAL A 338 18.33 -19.89 -10.88
N GLY A 339 17.57 -20.00 -9.78
CA GLY A 339 17.69 -21.10 -8.83
C GLY A 339 17.27 -22.46 -9.42
N ASN A 340 16.18 -22.48 -10.20
CA ASN A 340 15.67 -23.71 -10.82
C ASN A 340 16.45 -24.08 -12.10
N TYR A 341 17.00 -23.09 -12.81
CA TYR A 341 17.74 -23.28 -14.06
C TYR A 341 19.09 -22.54 -14.05
N PRO A 342 20.06 -22.97 -13.22
CA PRO A 342 21.33 -22.25 -13.07
C PRO A 342 22.12 -22.11 -14.38
N TYR A 343 21.98 -23.07 -15.30
CA TYR A 343 22.64 -23.09 -16.60
C TYR A 343 22.21 -21.95 -17.54
N PHE A 344 21.11 -21.24 -17.25
CA PHE A 344 20.79 -20.01 -18.00
C PHE A 344 21.92 -18.98 -17.90
N LEU A 345 22.68 -18.98 -16.79
CA LEU A 345 23.80 -18.07 -16.59
C LEU A 345 25.01 -18.37 -17.49
N ASP A 346 25.06 -19.53 -18.15
CA ASP A 346 26.10 -19.85 -19.13
C ASP A 346 25.93 -19.06 -20.43
N LYS A 347 24.70 -18.58 -20.69
CA LYS A 347 24.33 -17.86 -21.92
C LYS A 347 23.83 -16.44 -21.68
N TYR A 348 23.13 -16.20 -20.58
CA TYR A 348 22.51 -14.93 -20.25
C TYR A 348 23.06 -14.39 -18.94
N SER A 349 23.41 -13.11 -18.92
CA SER A 349 23.63 -12.40 -17.67
C SER A 349 22.33 -12.31 -16.86
N GLN A 350 22.45 -12.20 -15.54
CA GLN A 350 21.30 -11.94 -14.67
C GLN A 350 20.49 -10.71 -15.13
N LYS A 351 21.17 -9.68 -15.67
CA LYS A 351 20.50 -8.47 -16.16
C LYS A 351 19.65 -8.74 -17.40
N GLU A 352 20.07 -9.65 -18.27
CA GLU A 352 19.28 -10.06 -19.45
C GLU A 352 18.04 -10.85 -19.01
N ILE A 353 18.16 -11.74 -18.02
CA ILE A 353 17.02 -12.45 -17.43
C ILE A 353 16.02 -11.46 -16.81
N GLU A 354 16.51 -10.47 -16.06
CA GLU A 354 15.66 -9.39 -15.53
C GLU A 354 14.92 -8.66 -16.66
N ASN A 355 15.60 -8.32 -17.75
CA ASN A 355 15.00 -7.61 -18.87
C ASN A 355 13.90 -8.45 -19.55
N VAL A 356 14.06 -9.77 -19.65
CA VAL A 356 13.03 -10.69 -20.18
C VAL A 356 11.80 -10.69 -19.26
N VAL A 357 11.99 -10.82 -17.94
CA VAL A 357 10.88 -10.77 -16.98
C VAL A 357 10.16 -9.42 -17.02
N GLN A 358 10.91 -8.32 -17.10
CA GLN A 358 10.34 -6.98 -17.24
C GLN A 358 9.56 -6.79 -18.54
N TYR A 359 10.05 -7.35 -19.66
CA TYR A 359 9.34 -7.31 -20.94
C TYR A 359 7.94 -7.95 -20.82
N TYR A 360 7.86 -9.14 -20.24
CA TYR A 360 6.57 -9.81 -20.06
C TYR A 360 5.67 -9.15 -19.02
N TYR A 361 6.22 -8.50 -18.01
CA TYR A 361 5.45 -7.67 -17.10
C TYR A 361 4.80 -6.47 -17.83
N GLN A 362 5.50 -5.82 -18.74
CA GLN A 362 4.92 -4.75 -19.57
C GLN A 362 3.89 -5.28 -20.57
N MET A 363 4.12 -6.46 -21.16
CA MET A 363 3.11 -7.12 -21.99
C MET A 363 1.86 -7.48 -21.17
N GLY A 364 2.03 -7.93 -19.93
CA GLY A 364 0.92 -8.24 -19.03
C GLY A 364 0.03 -7.04 -18.78
N LYS A 365 0.62 -5.87 -18.51
CA LYS A 365 -0.11 -4.60 -18.42
C LYS A 365 -0.87 -4.24 -19.69
N LYS A 366 -0.32 -4.56 -20.87
CA LYS A 366 -0.92 -4.26 -22.16
C LYS A 366 -2.08 -5.20 -22.51
N TYR A 367 -1.94 -6.49 -22.23
CA TYR A 367 -2.87 -7.53 -22.68
C TYR A 367 -3.76 -8.11 -21.56
N GLY A 368 -3.61 -7.62 -20.32
CA GLY A 368 -4.49 -7.99 -19.21
C GLY A 368 -4.18 -9.36 -18.60
N PHE A 369 -2.90 -9.68 -18.44
CA PHE A 369 -2.44 -10.84 -17.65
C PHE A 369 -1.46 -10.38 -16.57
N TYR A 370 -1.55 -10.95 -15.37
CA TYR A 370 -0.91 -10.45 -14.17
C TYR A 370 -0.34 -11.55 -13.26
N GLU A 371 -0.64 -12.82 -13.52
CA GLU A 371 -0.15 -13.91 -12.67
C GLU A 371 1.35 -14.14 -12.88
N THR A 372 2.09 -14.28 -11.78
CA THR A 372 3.52 -14.59 -11.80
C THR A 372 3.81 -15.88 -12.58
N THR A 373 2.89 -16.84 -12.56
CA THR A 373 2.99 -18.10 -13.33
C THR A 373 3.03 -17.84 -14.83
N THR A 374 2.15 -16.98 -15.36
CA THR A 374 2.15 -16.58 -16.77
C THR A 374 3.42 -15.84 -17.13
N LEU A 375 3.84 -14.88 -16.30
CA LEU A 375 5.09 -14.15 -16.49
C LEU A 375 6.30 -15.08 -16.51
N GLY A 376 6.37 -16.03 -15.58
CA GLY A 376 7.42 -17.03 -15.48
C GLY A 376 7.45 -17.95 -16.69
N PHE A 377 6.31 -18.49 -17.11
CA PHE A 377 6.20 -19.34 -18.29
C PHE A 377 6.68 -18.65 -19.57
N LEU A 378 6.22 -17.42 -19.83
CA LEU A 378 6.62 -16.66 -21.01
C LEU A 378 8.12 -16.31 -20.98
N SER A 379 8.63 -15.97 -19.79
CA SER A 379 10.05 -15.69 -19.58
C SER A 379 10.90 -16.94 -19.85
N LEU A 380 10.50 -18.10 -19.32
CA LEU A 380 11.15 -19.38 -19.57
C LEU A 380 11.19 -19.72 -21.05
N ALA A 381 10.05 -19.64 -21.75
CA ALA A 381 9.98 -19.90 -23.17
C ALA A 381 11.00 -19.02 -23.94
N THR A 382 11.08 -17.73 -23.61
CA THR A 382 12.06 -16.83 -24.24
C THR A 382 13.50 -17.17 -23.94
N LEU A 383 13.82 -17.57 -22.71
CA LEU A 383 15.18 -17.97 -22.35
C LEU A 383 15.56 -19.28 -23.05
N PHE A 384 14.63 -20.23 -23.19
CA PHE A 384 14.89 -21.49 -23.91
C PHE A 384 15.07 -21.30 -25.42
N TYR A 385 14.25 -20.45 -26.06
CA TYR A 385 14.25 -20.29 -27.52
C TYR A 385 15.07 -19.10 -28.03
N GLY A 386 15.54 -18.22 -27.15
CA GLY A 386 16.40 -17.08 -27.51
C GLY A 386 15.72 -15.81 -27.97
N GLU A 387 14.40 -15.82 -28.09
CA GLU A 387 13.64 -14.72 -28.65
C GLU A 387 12.28 -14.61 -27.93
N THR A 388 11.68 -13.44 -28.00
CA THR A 388 10.37 -13.16 -27.42
C THR A 388 9.26 -13.97 -28.10
N VAL A 389 8.31 -14.51 -27.34
CA VAL A 389 7.27 -15.43 -27.86
C VAL A 389 6.39 -14.78 -28.92
N ASP A 390 6.23 -13.45 -28.88
CA ASP A 390 5.47 -12.70 -29.88
C ASP A 390 6.24 -12.52 -31.21
N ARG A 391 7.56 -12.69 -31.20
CA ARG A 391 8.42 -12.65 -32.40
C ARG A 391 8.78 -14.03 -32.93
N LEU A 392 8.83 -15.05 -32.06
CA LEU A 392 9.07 -16.44 -32.43
C LEU A 392 7.94 -17.06 -33.25
N ASP A 393 6.73 -16.50 -33.21
CA ASP A 393 5.58 -16.97 -33.96
C ASP A 393 5.29 -16.05 -35.17
N PRO A 394 5.73 -16.41 -36.40
CA PRO A 394 5.54 -15.58 -37.59
C PRO A 394 4.06 -15.32 -37.90
N GLU A 395 3.16 -16.24 -37.51
CA GLU A 395 1.72 -16.14 -37.75
C GLU A 395 1.00 -15.28 -36.68
N ARG A 396 1.73 -14.85 -35.65
CA ARG A 396 1.24 -14.05 -34.52
C ARG A 396 0.04 -14.69 -33.79
N ILE A 397 -0.06 -16.02 -33.79
CA ILE A 397 -1.09 -16.76 -33.07
C ILE A 397 -0.93 -16.57 -31.56
N ILE A 398 0.30 -16.62 -31.04
CA ILE A 398 0.60 -16.37 -29.62
C ILE A 398 0.09 -14.97 -29.20
N THR A 399 0.40 -13.94 -29.97
CA THR A 399 -0.09 -12.57 -29.70
C THR A 399 -1.61 -12.48 -29.72
N LYS A 400 -2.29 -13.19 -30.63
CA LYS A 400 -3.76 -13.28 -30.64
C LYS A 400 -4.28 -13.97 -29.39
N LEU A 401 -3.69 -15.09 -28.98
CA LEU A 401 -4.11 -15.81 -27.76
C LEU A 401 -4.00 -14.92 -26.52
N LEU A 402 -2.92 -14.13 -26.40
CA LEU A 402 -2.73 -13.20 -25.29
C LEU A 402 -3.83 -12.13 -25.22
N THR A 403 -4.39 -11.69 -26.35
CA THR A 403 -5.43 -10.65 -26.41
C THR A 403 -6.85 -11.15 -26.14
N LEU A 404 -7.08 -12.47 -26.13
CA LEU A 404 -8.42 -13.02 -25.90
C LEU A 404 -8.80 -12.88 -24.42
N SER A 405 -9.79 -12.03 -24.15
CA SER A 405 -10.26 -11.72 -22.79
C SER A 405 -11.15 -12.80 -22.17
N TYR A 406 -11.70 -13.72 -22.99
CA TYR A 406 -12.55 -14.81 -22.50
C TYR A 406 -11.73 -16.02 -22.01
N LEU A 407 -10.44 -16.07 -22.31
CA LEU A 407 -9.53 -17.10 -21.82
C LEU A 407 -8.91 -16.66 -20.50
N SER A 408 -8.91 -17.56 -19.53
CA SER A 408 -8.10 -17.45 -18.32
C SER A 408 -6.61 -17.47 -18.66
N GLU A 409 -5.77 -16.97 -17.74
CA GLU A 409 -4.32 -17.01 -17.89
C GLU A 409 -3.79 -18.45 -18.06
N GLN A 410 -4.36 -19.40 -17.33
CA GLN A 410 -4.02 -20.81 -17.44
C GLN A 410 -4.38 -21.40 -18.82
N GLU A 411 -5.54 -21.06 -19.38
CA GLU A 411 -5.91 -21.48 -20.74
C GLU A 411 -5.00 -20.85 -21.80
N LYS A 412 -4.60 -19.58 -21.61
CA LYS A 412 -3.62 -18.92 -22.49
C LYS A 412 -2.29 -19.67 -22.47
N ILE A 413 -1.76 -20.01 -21.30
CA ILE A 413 -0.53 -20.81 -21.17
C ILE A 413 -0.66 -22.12 -21.94
N TYR A 414 -1.76 -22.85 -21.74
CA TYR A 414 -2.01 -24.13 -22.41
C TYR A 414 -1.95 -23.99 -23.94
N TYR A 415 -2.69 -23.06 -24.53
CA TYR A 415 -2.70 -22.88 -25.99
C TYR A 415 -1.39 -22.35 -26.55
N ILE A 416 -0.69 -21.48 -25.80
CA ILE A 416 0.63 -21.00 -26.19
C ILE A 416 1.64 -22.14 -26.19
N GLN A 417 1.61 -23.01 -25.18
CA GLN A 417 2.46 -24.21 -25.12
C GLN A 417 2.22 -25.10 -26.33
N GLN A 418 0.96 -25.40 -26.67
CA GLN A 418 0.64 -26.19 -27.87
C GLN A 418 1.16 -25.54 -29.15
N ARG A 419 1.12 -24.20 -29.25
CA ARG A 419 1.68 -23.49 -30.40
C ARG A 419 3.21 -23.60 -30.45
N LEU A 420 3.90 -23.47 -29.32
CA LEU A 420 5.35 -23.64 -29.24
C LEU A 420 5.76 -25.06 -29.65
N ASP A 421 5.04 -26.10 -29.22
CA ASP A 421 5.28 -27.50 -29.61
C ASP A 421 5.20 -27.68 -31.13
N VAL A 422 4.18 -27.09 -31.78
CA VAL A 422 4.03 -27.13 -33.24
C VAL A 422 5.19 -26.42 -33.95
N LEU A 423 5.58 -25.24 -33.50
CA LEU A 423 6.70 -24.48 -34.06
C LEU A 423 8.02 -25.26 -33.96
N GLU A 424 8.21 -25.97 -32.84
CA GLU A 424 9.40 -26.78 -32.61
C GLU A 424 9.42 -28.05 -33.47
N GLN A 425 8.28 -28.76 -33.60
CA GLN A 425 8.15 -29.91 -34.51
C GLN A 425 8.42 -29.52 -35.97
N GLN A 426 8.03 -28.31 -36.36
CA GLN A 426 8.32 -27.75 -37.68
C GLN A 426 9.75 -27.22 -37.84
N LYS A 427 10.59 -27.31 -36.79
CA LYS A 427 11.97 -26.79 -36.74
C LYS A 427 12.07 -25.29 -37.03
N GLN A 428 11.00 -24.54 -36.79
CA GLN A 428 11.01 -23.08 -36.91
C GLN A 428 11.70 -22.43 -35.71
N ILE A 429 11.68 -23.12 -34.57
CA ILE A 429 12.30 -22.70 -33.31
C ILE A 429 13.11 -23.88 -32.75
N ASN A 430 14.18 -23.61 -32.02
CA ASN A 430 15.02 -24.65 -31.40
C ASN A 430 15.34 -24.26 -29.96
N ASN A 431 15.11 -25.17 -29.03
CA ASN A 431 15.50 -24.99 -27.64
C ASN A 431 17.03 -25.08 -27.51
N TYR A 432 17.66 -24.02 -26.98
CA TYR A 432 19.11 -23.89 -26.81
C TYR A 432 19.71 -24.80 -25.75
N PHE A 433 18.89 -25.43 -24.90
CA PHE A 433 19.30 -26.21 -23.74
C PHE A 433 18.84 -27.67 -23.82
N LYS A 434 18.40 -28.14 -25.00
CA LYS A 434 17.94 -29.52 -25.23
C LYS A 434 18.97 -30.63 -24.97
N GLU A 435 20.24 -30.28 -24.76
CA GLU A 435 21.34 -31.22 -24.46
C GLU A 435 21.72 -31.27 -22.96
N VAL A 436 20.99 -30.57 -22.08
CA VAL A 436 21.30 -30.43 -20.64
C VAL A 436 20.40 -31.28 -19.73
N ASP A 437 19.47 -32.07 -20.30
CA ASP A 437 18.57 -32.98 -19.56
C ASP A 437 19.20 -34.34 -19.22
#